data_AF-A0A8J8JW72-F1
#
_entry.id   AF-A0A8J8JW72-F1
#
_cell.length_a   1.000
_cell.length_b   1.000
_cell.length_c   1.000
_cell.angle_alpha   90.00
_cell.angle_beta   90.00
_cell.angle_gamma   90.00
#
_symmetry.space_group_name_H-M   'P 1'
#
loop_
_entity.id
_entity.type
_entity.pdbx_description
1 polymer ?
#
loop_
_entity_poly.entity_id
_entity_poly.type
_entity_poly.pdbx_seq_one_letter_code
_entity_poly.pdbx_strand_id
1 'polypeptide(L)'
;MKIIPLISLVILLVISTQQSKAQIIVDTASHHAADTTLVQKPVDAIPEPDDEFNIFLLFIGTAFMCAMVGAAIIGAFAAALVLLMIAVFIGAGIISSAVLVGLYKKSISAGFTTLLIIICVLGGAVLGSGALLLAKDIFNFSITPVNALLTGAAGGGIGGLLMAFIIRKMIKAIFTIFKNKLSQ
;
A
#
# COMPACT_ATOMS: atom_id res chain seq x y z
N MET A 1 20.82 4.89 8.36
CA MET A 1 20.49 3.53 8.83
C MET A 1 19.03 3.51 9.35
N LYS A 2 18.02 3.55 8.45
CA LYS A 2 16.58 3.62 8.80
C LYS A 2 15.66 2.94 7.73
N ILE A 3 16.19 1.99 6.95
CA ILE A 3 15.46 1.35 5.83
C ILE A 3 14.68 0.10 6.29
N ILE A 4 15.10 -0.49 7.41
CA ILE A 4 14.50 -1.68 8.03
C ILE A 4 13.02 -1.50 8.41
N PRO A 5 12.57 -0.38 9.04
CA PRO A 5 11.15 -0.24 9.39
C PRO A 5 10.24 -0.06 8.17
N LEU A 6 10.75 0.53 7.09
CA LEU A 6 9.97 0.78 5.88
C LEU A 6 9.74 -0.51 5.09
N ILE A 7 10.75 -1.39 5.05
CA ILE A 7 10.61 -2.74 4.47
C ILE A 7 9.66 -3.61 5.30
N SER A 8 9.71 -3.52 6.64
CA SER A 8 8.81 -4.25 7.53
C SER A 8 7.34 -3.84 7.36
N LEU A 9 7.07 -2.55 7.17
CA LEU A 9 5.71 -2.03 6.92
C LEU A 9 5.15 -2.49 5.57
N VAL A 10 5.99 -2.54 4.53
CA VAL A 10 5.58 -3.06 3.22
C VAL A 10 5.32 -4.57 3.27
N ILE A 11 6.13 -5.33 4.02
CA ILE A 11 5.91 -6.76 4.24
C ILE A 11 4.59 -7.00 4.99
N LEU A 12 4.28 -6.19 6.02
CA LEU A 12 3.04 -6.34 6.78
C LEU A 12 1.79 -6.06 5.92
N LEU A 13 1.86 -5.04 5.05
CA LEU A 13 0.79 -4.71 4.12
C LEU A 13 0.53 -5.85 3.12
N VAL A 14 1.60 -6.50 2.64
CA VAL A 14 1.49 -7.65 1.73
C VAL A 14 0.94 -8.90 2.45
N ILE A 15 1.20 -9.09 3.74
CA ILE A 15 0.63 -10.22 4.49
C ILE A 15 -0.88 -10.02 4.73
N SER A 16 -1.34 -8.79 5.00
CA SER A 16 -2.78 -8.51 5.17
C SER A 16 -3.62 -8.78 3.93
N THR A 17 -3.07 -8.61 2.72
CA THR A 17 -3.79 -8.91 1.47
C THR A 17 -3.86 -10.41 1.17
N GLN A 18 -2.96 -11.22 1.72
CA GLN A 18 -2.99 -12.69 1.57
C GLN A 18 -4.03 -13.35 2.49
N GLN A 19 -4.29 -12.79 3.69
CA GLN A 19 -5.32 -13.33 4.59
C GLN A 19 -6.73 -13.23 3.99
N SER A 20 -7.00 -12.18 3.21
CA SER A 20 -8.29 -12.00 2.53
C SER A 20 -8.57 -13.07 1.47
N LYS A 21 -7.55 -13.69 0.87
CA LYS A 21 -7.73 -14.81 -0.08
C LYS A 21 -7.87 -16.17 0.62
N ALA A 22 -7.24 -16.32 1.79
CA ALA A 22 -7.29 -17.57 2.55
C ALA A 22 -8.67 -17.85 3.18
N GLN A 23 -9.39 -16.82 3.66
CA GLN A 23 -10.73 -17.01 4.24
C GLN A 23 -11.77 -17.51 3.22
N ILE A 24 -11.69 -17.06 1.97
CA ILE A 24 -12.64 -17.44 0.90
C ILE A 24 -12.53 -18.94 0.55
N ILE A 25 -11.36 -19.54 0.70
CA ILE A 25 -11.12 -20.96 0.42
C ILE A 25 -11.64 -21.85 1.56
N VAL A 26 -11.59 -21.37 2.81
CA VAL A 26 -12.06 -22.12 3.99
C VAL A 26 -13.59 -22.20 4.01
N ASP A 27 -14.30 -21.12 3.68
CA ASP A 27 -15.77 -21.10 3.61
C ASP A 27 -16.33 -21.99 2.48
N THR A 28 -15.57 -22.18 1.40
CA THR A 28 -16.01 -23.04 0.28
C THR A 28 -15.83 -24.53 0.59
N ALA A 29 -14.84 -24.90 1.41
CA ALA A 29 -14.59 -26.30 1.79
C ALA A 29 -15.58 -26.83 2.85
N SER A 30 -16.10 -25.96 3.73
CA SER A 30 -17.05 -26.34 4.78
C SER A 30 -18.45 -26.69 4.26
N HIS A 31 -18.83 -26.24 3.06
CA HIS A 31 -20.16 -26.50 2.50
C HIS A 31 -20.28 -27.82 1.70
N HIS A 32 -19.17 -28.47 1.33
CA HIS A 32 -19.20 -29.73 0.56
C HIS A 32 -19.05 -31.01 1.40
N ALA A 33 -18.77 -30.90 2.70
CA ALA A 33 -18.66 -32.07 3.59
C ALA A 33 -20.00 -32.48 4.25
N ALA A 34 -21.08 -31.72 4.04
CA ALA A 34 -22.32 -31.88 4.81
C ALA A 34 -23.39 -32.79 4.17
N ASP A 35 -23.20 -33.29 2.93
CA ASP A 35 -24.31 -33.86 2.14
C ASP A 35 -24.25 -35.37 1.86
N THR A 36 -23.38 -36.12 2.54
CA THR A 36 -23.29 -37.58 2.34
C THR A 36 -23.20 -38.34 3.65
N THR A 37 -24.35 -38.62 4.29
CA THR A 37 -24.63 -39.88 5.02
C THR A 37 -26.03 -39.86 5.64
N LEU A 38 -27.02 -40.38 4.91
CA LEU A 38 -28.27 -40.85 5.49
C LEU A 38 -28.03 -42.21 6.15
N VAL A 39 -27.92 -42.26 7.47
CA VAL A 39 -28.13 -43.48 8.27
C VAL A 39 -29.06 -43.16 9.42
N GLN A 40 -30.27 -43.70 9.32
CA GLN A 40 -31.36 -43.58 10.27
C GLN A 40 -31.12 -44.54 11.46
N LYS A 41 -31.17 -44.03 12.70
CA LYS A 41 -31.21 -44.83 13.94
C LYS A 41 -32.44 -44.40 14.76
N PRO A 42 -33.22 -45.34 15.34
CA PRO A 42 -34.52 -45.05 15.92
C PRO A 42 -34.44 -44.43 17.33
N VAL A 43 -35.54 -43.74 17.63
CA VAL A 43 -35.94 -43.01 18.84
C VAL A 43 -35.80 -43.86 20.11
N ASP A 44 -35.08 -43.33 21.10
CA ASP A 44 -35.39 -43.34 22.55
C ASP A 44 -34.16 -42.86 23.34
N ALA A 45 -34.04 -41.54 23.49
CA ALA A 45 -33.31 -40.91 24.57
C ALA A 45 -33.92 -39.52 24.74
N ILE A 46 -34.47 -39.28 25.93
CA ILE A 46 -34.92 -37.96 26.39
C ILE A 46 -33.82 -36.96 26.04
N PRO A 47 -34.11 -35.89 25.27
CA PRO A 47 -33.16 -34.80 25.13
C PRO A 47 -33.03 -34.16 26.51
N GLU A 48 -31.98 -34.51 27.25
CA GLU A 48 -31.47 -33.59 28.25
C GLU A 48 -31.18 -32.28 27.51
N PRO A 49 -31.70 -31.14 27.96
CA PRO A 49 -31.28 -29.87 27.41
C PRO A 49 -29.85 -29.64 27.88
N ASP A 50 -28.88 -30.16 27.11
CA ASP A 50 -27.49 -29.66 27.06
C ASP A 50 -27.43 -28.22 26.50
N ASP A 51 -28.53 -27.47 26.64
CA ASP A 51 -28.74 -26.06 26.29
C ASP A 51 -28.21 -25.11 27.38
N GLU A 52 -27.51 -25.62 28.39
CA GLU A 52 -26.47 -24.87 29.11
C GLU A 52 -25.24 -24.71 28.19
N PHE A 53 -25.51 -24.17 27.02
CA PHE A 53 -24.61 -23.92 25.90
C PHE A 53 -23.59 -22.86 26.34
N ASN A 54 -22.58 -23.28 27.12
CA ASN A 54 -21.40 -22.55 27.55
C ASN A 54 -21.49 -21.02 27.38
N ILE A 55 -22.44 -20.37 28.06
CA ILE A 55 -22.62 -18.91 28.03
C ILE A 55 -21.29 -18.22 28.41
N PHE A 56 -20.49 -18.89 29.24
CA PHE A 56 -19.13 -18.52 29.58
C PHE A 56 -18.15 -18.56 28.39
N LEU A 57 -18.13 -19.62 27.56
CA LEU A 57 -17.30 -19.63 26.34
C LEU A 57 -17.80 -18.60 25.32
N LEU A 58 -19.11 -18.39 25.20
CA LEU A 58 -19.65 -17.38 24.30
C LEU A 58 -19.22 -15.98 24.74
N PHE A 59 -19.27 -15.68 26.03
CA PHE A 59 -18.78 -14.40 26.58
C PHE A 59 -17.27 -14.22 26.38
N ILE A 60 -16.47 -15.26 26.62
CA ILE A 60 -15.01 -15.21 26.40
C ILE A 60 -14.68 -15.03 24.90
N GLY A 61 -15.41 -15.71 24.01
CA GLY A 61 -15.21 -15.65 22.57
C GLY A 61 -15.60 -14.29 22.00
N THR A 62 -16.74 -13.74 22.42
CA THR A 62 -17.16 -12.39 22.04
C THR A 62 -16.19 -11.33 22.56
N ALA A 63 -15.70 -11.47 23.80
CA ALA A 63 -14.69 -10.55 24.35
C ALA A 63 -13.38 -10.59 23.54
N PHE A 64 -12.92 -11.78 23.13
CA PHE A 64 -11.70 -11.93 22.34
C PHE A 64 -11.85 -11.34 20.93
N MET A 65 -12.99 -11.57 20.28
CA MET A 65 -13.30 -10.98 18.97
C MET A 65 -13.40 -9.46 19.06
N CYS A 66 -14.03 -8.92 20.11
CA CYS A 66 -14.12 -7.48 20.33
C CYS A 66 -12.73 -6.86 20.56
N ALA A 67 -11.87 -7.52 21.35
CA ALA A 67 -10.49 -7.08 21.57
C ALA A 67 -9.65 -7.12 20.28
N MET A 68 -9.79 -8.16 19.46
CA MET A 68 -9.13 -8.28 18.15
C MET A 68 -9.54 -7.15 17.20
N VAL A 69 -10.84 -6.88 17.09
CA VAL A 69 -11.36 -5.78 16.27
C VAL A 69 -10.89 -4.42 16.79
N GLY A 70 -10.93 -4.21 18.11
CA GLY A 70 -10.42 -2.99 18.74
C GLY A 70 -8.94 -2.77 18.47
N ALA A 71 -8.12 -3.81 18.61
CA ALA A 71 -6.69 -3.76 18.31
C ALA A 71 -6.43 -3.49 16.83
N ALA A 72 -7.21 -4.07 15.91
CA ALA A 72 -7.10 -3.81 14.48
C ALA A 72 -7.41 -2.35 14.13
N ILE A 73 -8.46 -1.76 14.72
CA ILE A 73 -8.82 -0.35 14.49
C ILE A 73 -7.72 0.57 15.03
N ILE A 74 -7.28 0.36 16.27
CA ILE A 74 -6.21 1.17 16.88
C ILE A 74 -4.90 1.04 16.09
N GLY A 75 -4.57 -0.18 15.66
CA GLY A 75 -3.41 -0.46 14.81
C GLY A 75 -3.49 0.25 13.45
N ALA A 76 -4.66 0.24 12.80
CA ALA A 76 -4.88 0.94 11.54
C ALA A 76 -4.74 2.46 11.70
N PHE A 77 -5.29 3.03 12.78
CA PHE A 77 -5.11 4.45 13.10
C PHE A 77 -3.65 4.81 13.34
N ALA A 78 -2.92 3.98 14.11
CA ALA A 78 -1.49 4.18 14.34
C ALA A 78 -0.68 4.11 13.04
N ALA A 79 -0.95 3.14 12.18
CA ALA A 79 -0.32 3.00 10.87
C ALA A 79 -0.60 4.21 9.96
N ALA A 80 -1.85 4.68 9.92
CA ALA A 80 -2.24 5.86 9.16
C ALA A 80 -1.51 7.12 9.66
N LEU A 81 -1.38 7.31 10.98
CA LEU A 81 -0.68 8.43 11.58
C LEU A 81 0.81 8.42 11.22
N VAL A 82 1.46 7.26 11.29
CA VAL A 82 2.86 7.09 10.87
C VAL A 82 3.04 7.42 9.39
N LEU A 83 2.14 6.92 8.53
CA LEU A 83 2.19 7.18 7.09
C LEU A 83 2.02 8.67 6.79
N LEU A 84 1.09 9.33 7.46
CA LEU A 84 0.89 10.78 7.35
C LEU A 84 2.13 11.55 7.79
N MET A 85 2.79 11.14 8.89
CA MET A 85 4.02 11.78 9.34
C MET A 85 5.14 11.64 8.30
N ILE A 86 5.30 10.45 7.72
CA ILE A 86 6.26 10.20 6.64
C ILE A 86 5.97 11.10 5.44
N ALA A 87 4.70 11.22 5.04
CA ALA A 87 4.29 12.07 3.92
C ALA A 87 4.64 13.55 4.17
N VAL A 88 4.40 14.06 5.39
CA VAL A 88 4.78 15.44 5.78
C VAL A 88 6.29 15.63 5.75
N PHE A 89 7.07 14.66 6.26
CA PHE A 89 8.54 14.72 6.23
C PHE A 89 9.10 14.73 4.80
N ILE A 90 8.54 13.89 3.93
CA ILE A 90 8.90 13.87 2.51
C ILE A 90 8.57 15.23 1.88
N GLY A 91 7.35 15.75 2.10
CA GLY A 91 6.93 17.05 1.60
C GLY A 91 7.83 18.19 2.07
N ALA A 92 8.13 18.24 3.37
CA ALA A 92 9.05 19.23 3.95
C ALA A 92 10.46 19.13 3.37
N GLY A 93 10.97 17.91 3.16
CA GLY A 93 12.27 17.67 2.52
C GLY A 93 12.30 18.18 1.07
N ILE A 94 11.25 17.88 0.30
CA ILE A 94 11.10 18.36 -1.08
C ILE A 94 11.06 19.89 -1.12
N ILE A 95 10.22 20.52 -0.29
CA ILE A 95 10.09 21.98 -0.21
C ILE A 95 11.43 22.62 0.18
N SER A 96 12.10 22.09 1.21
CA SER A 96 13.41 22.58 1.65
C SER A 96 14.46 22.54 0.53
N SER A 97 14.55 21.42 -0.19
CA SER A 97 15.46 21.28 -1.32
C SER A 97 15.13 22.25 -2.47
N ALA A 98 13.85 22.47 -2.75
CA ALA A 98 13.40 23.39 -3.80
C ALA A 98 13.69 24.85 -3.45
N VAL A 99 13.48 25.26 -2.20
CA VAL A 99 13.80 26.60 -1.70
C VAL A 99 15.30 26.85 -1.76
N LEU A 100 16.12 25.89 -1.33
CA LEU A 100 17.58 26.01 -1.37
C LEU A 100 18.10 26.20 -2.80
N VAL A 101 17.58 25.42 -3.76
CA VAL A 101 17.95 25.55 -5.18
C VAL A 101 17.42 26.87 -5.79
N GLY A 102 16.24 27.31 -5.38
CA GLY A 102 15.65 28.59 -5.77
C GLY A 102 16.51 29.79 -5.33
N LEU A 103 17.00 29.77 -4.08
CA LEU A 103 17.94 30.77 -3.58
C LEU A 103 19.29 30.69 -4.33
N TYR A 104 19.84 29.50 -4.50
CA TYR A 104 21.15 29.31 -5.13
C TYR A 104 21.19 29.79 -6.59
N LYS A 105 20.13 29.51 -7.37
CA LYS A 105 20.02 29.95 -8.77
C LYS A 105 19.41 31.34 -8.95
N LYS A 106 19.09 32.07 -7.86
CA LYS A 106 18.38 33.36 -7.88
C LYS A 106 17.15 33.38 -8.81
N SER A 107 16.47 32.25 -8.93
CA SER A 107 15.33 32.10 -9.84
C SER A 107 14.33 31.09 -9.30
N ILE A 108 13.11 31.57 -9.06
CA ILE A 108 11.97 30.76 -8.61
C ILE A 108 11.67 29.63 -9.61
N SER A 109 11.87 29.88 -10.90
CA SER A 109 11.69 28.90 -11.98
C SER A 109 12.61 27.68 -11.83
N ALA A 110 13.84 27.88 -11.34
CA ALA A 110 14.79 26.79 -11.11
C ALA A 110 14.40 25.93 -9.89
N GLY A 111 13.91 26.53 -8.81
CA GLY A 111 13.39 25.82 -7.64
C GLY A 111 12.16 24.96 -8.00
N PHE A 112 11.20 25.54 -8.73
CA PHE A 112 9.99 24.84 -9.18
C PHE A 112 10.31 23.65 -10.10
N THR A 113 11.24 23.82 -11.05
CA THR A 113 11.67 22.72 -11.93
C THR A 113 12.26 21.56 -11.11
N THR A 114 13.02 21.86 -10.07
CA THR A 114 13.67 20.84 -9.22
C THR A 114 12.64 20.11 -8.37
N LEU A 115 11.67 20.84 -7.81
CA LEU A 115 10.53 20.28 -7.10
C LEU A 115 9.75 19.30 -7.99
N LEU A 116 9.44 19.72 -9.22
CA LEU A 116 8.68 18.92 -10.18
C LEU A 116 9.43 17.63 -10.57
N ILE A 117 10.75 17.72 -10.76
CA ILE A 117 11.59 16.54 -11.01
C ILE A 117 11.51 15.55 -9.84
N ILE A 118 11.66 16.01 -8.61
CA ILE A 118 11.66 15.14 -7.42
C ILE A 118 10.29 14.45 -7.28
N ILE A 119 9.18 15.18 -7.42
CA ILE A 119 7.83 14.60 -7.35
C ILE A 119 7.60 13.59 -8.48
N CYS A 120 8.09 13.86 -9.69
CA CYS A 120 7.90 12.95 -10.82
C CYS A 120 8.68 11.64 -10.65
N VAL A 121 9.89 11.70 -10.09
CA VAL A 121 10.70 10.50 -9.77
C VAL A 121 10.08 9.72 -8.61
N LEU A 122 9.70 10.40 -7.53
CA LEU A 122 9.10 9.74 -6.36
C LEU A 122 7.74 9.12 -6.71
N GLY A 123 6.88 9.88 -7.40
CA GLY A 123 5.60 9.42 -7.91
C GLY A 123 5.76 8.26 -8.89
N GLY A 124 6.72 8.36 -9.83
CA GLY A 124 7.03 7.28 -10.75
C GLY A 124 7.45 6.00 -10.04
N ALA A 125 8.29 6.08 -9.01
CA ALA A 125 8.71 4.91 -8.22
C ALA A 125 7.55 4.27 -7.44
N VAL A 126 6.66 5.08 -6.85
CA VAL A 126 5.48 4.59 -6.12
C VAL A 126 4.44 3.98 -7.06
N LEU A 127 4.10 4.66 -8.16
CA LEU A 127 3.16 4.12 -9.14
C LEU A 127 3.72 2.88 -9.85
N GLY A 128 5.02 2.86 -10.17
CA GLY A 128 5.67 1.72 -10.81
C GLY A 128 5.72 0.47 -9.93
N SER A 129 6.00 0.64 -8.64
CA SER A 129 5.92 -0.46 -7.67
C SER A 129 4.48 -0.96 -7.47
N GLY A 130 3.50 -0.06 -7.37
CA GLY A 130 2.08 -0.42 -7.30
C GLY A 130 1.59 -1.17 -8.55
N ALA A 131 1.92 -0.68 -9.73
CA ALA A 131 1.55 -1.29 -11.00
C ALA A 131 2.16 -2.69 -11.17
N LEU A 132 3.41 -2.90 -10.75
CA LEU A 132 4.05 -4.21 -10.87
C LEU A 132 3.51 -5.24 -9.86
N LEU A 133 3.12 -4.80 -8.66
CA LEU A 133 2.41 -5.66 -7.70
C LEU A 133 1.03 -6.07 -8.22
N LEU A 134 0.28 -5.13 -8.80
CA LEU A 134 -1.01 -5.43 -9.45
C LEU A 134 -0.83 -6.37 -10.64
N ALA A 135 0.21 -6.16 -11.45
CA ALA A 135 0.53 -7.01 -12.58
C ALA A 135 0.92 -8.43 -12.13
N LYS A 136 1.64 -8.58 -11.00
CA LYS A 136 1.91 -9.88 -10.40
C LYS A 136 0.61 -10.63 -10.06
N ASP A 137 -0.34 -9.95 -9.42
CA ASP A 137 -1.61 -10.56 -9.01
C ASP A 137 -2.49 -10.95 -10.20
N ILE A 138 -2.45 -10.19 -11.30
CA ILE A 138 -3.25 -10.48 -12.50
C ILE A 138 -2.61 -11.58 -13.38
N PHE A 139 -1.28 -11.62 -13.49
CA PHE A 139 -0.55 -12.52 -14.39
C PHE A 139 0.01 -13.79 -13.71
N ASN A 140 -0.18 -13.99 -12.40
CA ASN A 140 0.31 -15.16 -11.66
C ASN A 140 1.84 -15.41 -11.83
N PHE A 141 2.63 -14.35 -11.97
CA PHE A 141 4.08 -14.49 -12.05
C PHE A 141 4.64 -15.01 -10.71
N SER A 142 5.34 -16.15 -10.75
CA SER A 142 6.05 -16.75 -9.62
C SER A 142 7.33 -15.98 -9.26
N ILE A 143 7.20 -14.68 -9.02
CA ILE A 143 8.28 -13.81 -8.60
C ILE A 143 8.10 -13.47 -7.12
N THR A 144 9.19 -13.59 -6.36
CA THR A 144 9.26 -13.20 -4.95
C THR A 144 8.76 -11.76 -4.78
N PRO A 145 7.84 -11.48 -3.83
CA PRO A 145 7.23 -10.16 -3.66
C PRO A 145 8.26 -9.03 -3.47
N VAL A 146 9.40 -9.35 -2.84
CA VAL A 146 10.53 -8.41 -2.66
C VAL A 146 11.15 -8.01 -4.00
N ASN A 147 11.33 -8.97 -4.92
CA ASN A 147 11.92 -8.70 -6.23
C ASN A 147 10.97 -7.88 -7.09
N ALA A 148 9.66 -8.14 -7.04
CA ALA A 148 8.66 -7.37 -7.76
C ALA A 148 8.59 -5.90 -7.27
N LEU A 149 8.69 -5.68 -5.96
CA LEU A 149 8.72 -4.33 -5.42
C LEU A 149 9.98 -3.57 -5.87
N LEU A 150 11.14 -4.25 -5.84
CA LEU A 150 12.42 -3.63 -6.19
C LEU A 150 12.52 -3.33 -7.70
N THR A 151 12.08 -4.25 -8.56
CA THR A 151 12.05 -4.02 -10.01
C THR A 151 10.99 -3.00 -10.39
N GLY A 152 9.85 -2.97 -9.70
CA GLY A 152 8.81 -1.96 -9.91
C GLY A 152 9.26 -0.56 -9.47
N ALA A 153 9.96 -0.45 -8.33
CA ALA A 153 10.53 0.81 -7.87
C ALA A 153 11.67 1.29 -8.78
N ALA A 154 12.54 0.38 -9.25
CA ALA A 154 13.62 0.71 -10.19
C ALA A 154 13.05 1.16 -11.55
N GLY A 155 12.12 0.38 -12.12
CA GLY A 155 11.47 0.70 -13.39
C GLY A 155 10.65 2.00 -13.32
N GLY A 156 9.87 2.17 -12.26
CA GLY A 156 9.10 3.38 -11.99
C GLY A 156 9.97 4.60 -11.74
N GLY A 157 11.09 4.44 -11.02
CA GLY A 157 12.06 5.51 -10.78
C GLY A 157 12.76 5.96 -12.07
N ILE A 158 13.19 5.02 -12.91
CA ILE A 158 13.78 5.32 -14.23
C ILE A 158 12.74 6.00 -15.14
N GLY A 159 11.51 5.50 -15.18
CA GLY A 159 10.42 6.11 -15.95
C GLY A 159 10.10 7.53 -15.49
N GLY A 160 9.99 7.74 -14.18
CA GLY A 160 9.80 9.06 -13.57
C GLY A 160 10.95 10.02 -13.86
N LEU A 161 12.20 9.52 -13.86
CA LEU A 161 13.38 10.31 -14.22
C LEU A 161 13.37 10.71 -15.70
N LEU A 162 13.00 9.79 -16.59
CA LEU A 162 12.89 10.06 -18.02
C LEU A 162 11.84 11.15 -18.28
N MET A 163 10.69 11.06 -17.62
CA MET A 163 9.62 12.04 -17.76
C MET A 163 10.01 13.40 -17.19
N ALA A 164 10.71 13.42 -16.06
CA ALA A 164 11.27 14.62 -15.48
C ALA A 164 12.25 15.35 -16.43
N PHE A 165 13.05 14.58 -17.19
CA PHE A 165 13.97 15.15 -18.20
C PHE A 165 13.21 15.81 -19.36
N ILE A 166 12.11 15.21 -19.81
CA ILE A 166 11.23 15.76 -20.86
C ILE A 166 10.63 17.08 -20.39
N ILE A 167 10.08 17.11 -19.17
CA ILE A 167 9.48 18.33 -18.58
C ILE A 167 10.51 19.46 -18.50
N ARG A 168 11.75 19.16 -18.11
CA ARG A 168 12.84 20.14 -18.08
C ARG A 168 13.12 20.73 -19.47
N LYS A 169 13.08 19.91 -20.53
CA LYS A 169 13.22 20.39 -21.91
C LYS A 169 12.04 21.27 -22.33
N MET A 170 10.81 20.90 -21.99
CA MET A 170 9.63 21.70 -22.31
C MET A 170 9.66 23.08 -21.64
N ILE A 171 10.04 23.16 -20.36
CA ILE A 171 10.15 24.42 -19.62
C ILE A 171 11.17 25.35 -20.28
N LYS A 172 12.32 24.82 -20.69
CA LYS A 172 13.33 25.59 -21.43
C LYS A 172 12.80 26.08 -22.78
N ALA A 173 12.09 25.23 -23.53
CA ALA A 173 11.52 25.59 -24.81
C ALA A 173 10.53 26.76 -24.69
N ILE A 174 9.65 26.71 -23.69
CA ILE A 174 8.68 27.77 -23.38
C ILE A 174 9.39 29.09 -23.02
N PHE A 175 10.41 29.04 -22.17
CA PHE A 175 11.17 30.25 -21.82
C PHE A 175 11.89 30.88 -23.02
N THR A 176 12.41 30.07 -23.94
CA THR A 176 13.03 30.56 -25.18
C THR A 176 12.02 31.26 -26.08
N ILE A 177 10.81 30.69 -26.22
CA ILE A 177 9.72 31.29 -27.01
C ILE A 177 9.29 32.64 -26.42
N PHE A 178 9.14 32.73 -25.09
CA PHE A 178 8.82 33.98 -24.42
C PHE A 178 9.92 35.03 -24.56
N LYS A 179 11.19 34.64 -24.46
CA LYS A 179 12.32 35.55 -24.64
C LYS A 179 12.39 36.10 -26.07
N ASN A 180 12.10 35.29 -27.07
CA ASN A 180 12.08 35.73 -28.48
C ASN A 180 10.90 36.66 -28.80
N LYS A 181 9.76 36.53 -28.12
CA LYS A 181 8.61 37.44 -28.29
C LYS A 181 8.75 38.79 -27.59
N LEU A 182 9.66 38.92 -26.62
CA LEU A 182 9.93 40.18 -25.90
C LEU A 182 11.11 40.97 -26.49
N SER A 183 11.82 40.40 -27.46
CA SER A 183 12.95 41.03 -28.15
C SER A 183 12.59 41.54 -29.55
N GLN A 184 11.31 41.47 -29.92
CA GLN A 184 10.75 42.00 -31.16
C GLN A 184 9.77 43.11 -30.81
#